data_AF-A0A4C1YWI3-F1
#
_entry.id   AF-A0A4C1YWI3-F1
#
_cell.length_a   1.000
_cell.length_b   1.000
_cell.length_c   1.000
_cell.angle_alpha   90.00
_cell.angle_beta   90.00
_cell.angle_gamma   90.00
#
_symmetry.space_group_name_H-M   'P 1'
#
loop_
_entity.id
_entity.type
_entity.pdbx_description
1 polymer ?
#
loop_
_entity_poly.entity_id
_entity_poly.type
_entity_poly.pdbx_seq_one_letter_code
_entity_poly.pdbx_strand_id
1 'polypeptide(L)'
;MVPLKNLGLKIPSREEASVVKAYLSRNEDIMENTLQVLYRQREAFKDTYELFASVATIGCSTAVCESTFSTLTAINRPQRLSMGHERMAGMVFLAFEKKRTKSVDLNEVLRIFNNMANRRIQLF
;
A
#
# COMPACT_ATOMS: atom_id res chain seq x y z
N MET A 1 -18.02 14.17 -13.60
CA MET A 1 -16.78 14.95 -13.41
C MET A 1 -16.60 15.52 -12.00
N VAL A 2 -17.68 15.74 -11.23
CA VAL A 2 -17.65 16.17 -9.81
C VAL A 2 -16.81 15.28 -8.86
N PRO A 3 -16.72 13.94 -9.02
CA PRO A 3 -16.02 13.07 -8.05
C PRO A 3 -14.52 13.34 -7.91
N LEU A 4 -13.83 13.69 -9.01
CA LEU A 4 -12.37 13.87 -9.02
C LEU A 4 -11.93 15.19 -8.38
N LYS A 5 -12.73 16.26 -8.55
CA LYS A 5 -12.47 17.55 -7.89
C LYS A 5 -12.57 17.45 -6.37
N ASN A 6 -13.48 16.60 -5.86
CA ASN A 6 -13.62 16.36 -4.42
C ASN A 6 -12.41 15.64 -3.81
N LEU A 7 -11.63 14.95 -4.63
CA LEU A 7 -10.37 14.28 -4.23
C LEU A 7 -9.15 15.21 -4.34
N GLY A 8 -9.33 16.49 -4.70
CA GLY A 8 -8.24 17.44 -4.90
C GLY A 8 -7.40 17.19 -6.16
N LEU A 9 -7.83 16.28 -7.04
CA LEU A 9 -7.09 15.93 -8.25
C LEU A 9 -7.38 16.93 -9.37
N LYS A 10 -6.31 17.50 -9.93
CA LYS A 10 -6.39 18.31 -11.13
C LYS A 10 -6.46 17.41 -12.36
N ILE A 11 -7.33 17.77 -13.29
CA ILE A 11 -7.40 17.11 -14.59
C ILE A 11 -6.33 17.78 -15.46
N PRO A 12 -5.37 17.03 -16.01
CA PRO A 12 -4.34 17.59 -16.87
C PRO A 12 -4.95 18.26 -18.10
N SER A 13 -4.26 19.27 -18.61
CA SER A 13 -4.71 19.97 -19.81
C SER A 13 -4.63 19.07 -21.05
N ARG A 14 -5.34 19.43 -22.11
CA ARG A 14 -5.33 18.65 -23.35
C ARG A 14 -3.94 18.64 -24.00
N GLU A 15 -3.22 19.74 -23.85
CA GLU A 15 -1.86 19.93 -24.35
C GLU A 15 -0.90 19.01 -23.60
N GLU A 16 -0.94 19.04 -22.25
CA GLU A 16 -0.12 18.16 -21.42
C GLU A 16 -0.39 16.69 -21.75
N ALA A 17 -1.67 16.28 -21.80
CA ALA A 17 -2.04 14.91 -22.14
C ALA A 17 -1.53 14.48 -23.53
N SER A 18 -1.54 15.39 -24.52
CA SER A 18 -1.02 15.11 -25.86
C SER A 18 0.49 14.92 -25.86
N VAL A 19 1.23 15.74 -25.11
CA VAL A 19 2.69 15.65 -24.99
C VAL A 19 3.07 14.39 -24.24
N VAL A 20 2.39 14.08 -23.14
CA VAL A 20 2.60 12.85 -22.38
C VAL A 20 2.37 11.62 -23.24
N LYS A 21 1.28 11.59 -24.02
CA LYS A 21 1.01 10.48 -24.93
C LYS A 21 2.14 10.29 -25.94
N ALA A 22 2.61 11.37 -26.57
CA ALA A 22 3.73 11.31 -27.50
C ALA A 22 5.04 10.87 -26.82
N TYR A 23 5.28 11.30 -25.58
CA TYR A 23 6.43 10.89 -24.78
C TYR A 23 6.37 9.40 -24.42
N LEU A 24 5.22 8.90 -23.96
CA LEU A 24 5.05 7.49 -23.62
C LEU A 24 5.21 6.59 -24.84
N SER A 25 4.65 6.96 -26.00
CA SER A 25 4.80 6.16 -27.23
C SER A 25 6.23 6.10 -27.76
N ARG A 26 7.08 7.07 -27.43
CA ARG A 26 8.52 7.01 -27.76
C ARG A 26 9.32 6.12 -26.81
N ASN A 27 8.75 5.79 -25.65
CA ASN A 27 9.36 4.95 -24.63
C ASN A 27 8.68 3.57 -24.54
N GLU A 28 7.87 3.18 -25.53
CA GLU A 28 7.14 1.90 -25.59
C GLU A 28 8.07 0.68 -25.53
N ASP A 29 9.34 0.83 -25.94
CA ASP A 29 10.35 -0.24 -25.89
C ASP A 29 10.85 -0.56 -24.48
N ILE A 30 10.54 0.28 -23.49
CA ILE A 30 10.92 0.04 -22.11
C ILE A 30 9.80 -0.75 -21.46
N MET A 31 10.08 -2.00 -21.10
CA MET A 31 9.23 -2.87 -20.26
C MET A 31 9.07 -2.33 -18.81
N GLU A 32 9.17 -1.01 -18.62
CA GLU A 32 8.94 -0.31 -17.37
C GLU A 32 7.46 0.01 -17.21
N ASN A 33 7.02 -0.09 -15.96
CA ASN A 33 5.69 0.36 -15.56
C ASN A 33 5.52 1.84 -15.95
N THR A 34 4.44 2.18 -16.67
CA THR A 34 4.11 3.53 -17.15
C THR A 34 4.24 4.60 -16.05
N LEU A 35 3.91 4.25 -14.80
CA LEU A 35 4.03 5.16 -13.66
C LEU A 35 5.50 5.51 -13.34
N GLN A 36 6.44 4.57 -13.49
CA GLN A 36 7.87 4.82 -13.28
C GLN A 36 8.45 5.78 -14.32
N VAL A 37 8.03 5.62 -15.57
CA VAL A 37 8.42 6.52 -16.67
C VAL A 37 7.90 7.93 -16.42
N LEU A 38 6.65 8.06 -15.98
CA LEU A 38 6.07 9.35 -15.58
C LEU A 38 6.72 9.94 -14.33
N TYR A 39 7.10 9.10 -13.36
CA TYR A 39 7.76 9.54 -12.13
C TYR A 39 9.07 10.27 -12.39
N ARG A 40 9.85 9.83 -13.39
CA ARG A 40 11.10 10.51 -13.81
C ARG A 40 10.85 11.93 -14.33
N GLN A 41 9.69 12.17 -14.95
CA GLN A 41 9.30 13.45 -15.53
C GLN A 41 8.19 14.15 -14.73
N ARG A 42 8.07 13.84 -13.43
CA ARG A 42 6.99 14.36 -12.56
C ARG A 42 6.95 15.88 -12.46
N GLU A 43 8.08 16.56 -12.69
CA GLU A 43 8.15 18.02 -12.67
C GLU A 43 7.56 18.64 -13.95
N ALA A 44 7.75 17.97 -15.10
CA ALA A 44 7.22 18.41 -16.39
C ALA A 44 5.74 18.06 -16.58
N PHE A 45 5.31 16.89 -16.07
CA PHE A 45 3.95 16.36 -16.23
C PHE A 45 3.28 16.17 -14.87
N LYS A 46 3.24 17.22 -14.07
CA LYS A 46 2.79 17.17 -12.68
C LYS A 46 1.33 16.69 -12.57
N ASP A 47 0.42 17.33 -13.29
CA ASP A 47 -1.01 17.04 -13.18
C ASP A 47 -1.31 15.62 -13.72
N THR A 48 -0.64 15.21 -14.80
CA THR A 48 -0.79 13.86 -15.35
C THR A 48 -0.23 12.79 -14.42
N TYR A 49 0.95 13.02 -13.83
CA TYR A 49 1.55 12.09 -12.88
C TYR A 49 0.70 11.94 -11.62
N GLU A 50 0.25 13.04 -11.02
CA GLU A 50 -0.59 13.01 -9.81
C GLU A 50 -1.91 12.27 -10.05
N LEU A 51 -2.54 12.48 -11.20
CA LEU A 51 -3.74 11.76 -11.59
C LEU A 51 -3.47 10.26 -11.76
N PHE A 52 -2.42 9.90 -12.50
CA PHE A 52 -2.11 8.49 -12.79
C PHE A 52 -1.68 7.73 -11.53
N ALA A 53 -0.87 8.36 -10.68
CA ALA A 53 -0.48 7.81 -9.39
C ALA A 53 -1.69 7.55 -8.50
N SER A 54 -2.64 8.50 -8.47
CA SER A 54 -3.86 8.35 -7.68
C SER A 54 -4.75 7.24 -8.20
N VAL A 55 -4.97 7.17 -9.52
CA VAL A 55 -5.75 6.09 -10.14
C VAL A 55 -5.10 4.73 -9.91
N ALA A 56 -3.77 4.63 -9.94
CA ALA A 56 -3.04 3.40 -9.69
C ALA A 56 -3.23 2.85 -8.26
N THR A 57 -3.59 3.70 -7.29
CA THR A 57 -3.92 3.25 -5.93
C THR A 57 -5.34 2.71 -5.79
N ILE A 58 -6.22 2.99 -6.75
CA ILE A 58 -7.60 2.50 -6.74
C ILE A 58 -7.61 1.09 -7.33
N GLY A 59 -7.97 0.11 -6.50
CA GLY A 59 -8.12 -1.27 -6.95
C GLY A 59 -9.19 -1.37 -8.04
N CYS A 60 -8.86 -2.02 -9.17
CA CYS A 60 -9.80 -2.23 -10.28
C CYS A 60 -10.96 -3.17 -9.92
N SER A 61 -10.86 -3.90 -8.80
CA SER A 61 -11.87 -4.85 -8.33
C SER A 61 -11.87 -4.94 -6.80
N THR A 62 -13.03 -5.28 -6.24
CA THR A 62 -13.15 -5.67 -4.82
C THR A 62 -12.35 -6.93 -4.52
N ALA A 63 -12.04 -7.74 -5.54
CA ALA A 63 -11.26 -8.97 -5.44
C ALA A 63 -9.75 -8.74 -5.29
N VAL A 64 -9.23 -7.52 -5.46
CA VAL A 64 -7.78 -7.23 -5.40
C VAL A 64 -7.18 -7.68 -4.06
N CYS A 65 -7.96 -7.62 -2.98
CA CYS A 65 -7.54 -8.03 -1.64
C CYS A 65 -7.89 -9.49 -1.27
N GLU A 66 -8.50 -10.28 -2.17
CA GLU A 66 -8.92 -11.66 -1.86
C GLU A 66 -7.75 -12.57 -1.48
N SER A 67 -6.58 -12.39 -2.11
CA SER A 67 -5.35 -13.09 -1.73
C SER A 67 -4.96 -12.81 -0.27
N THR A 68 -5.13 -11.56 0.18
CA THR A 68 -4.88 -11.18 1.57
C THR A 68 -5.92 -11.83 2.49
N PHE A 69 -7.21 -11.75 2.16
CA PHE A 69 -8.27 -12.38 2.96
C PHE A 69 -8.12 -13.91 3.03
N SER A 70 -7.69 -14.55 1.95
CA SER A 70 -7.36 -15.97 1.93
C SER A 70 -6.25 -16.30 2.93
N THR A 71 -5.16 -15.52 2.95
CA THR A 71 -4.10 -15.70 3.95
C THR A 71 -4.50 -15.33 5.37
N LEU A 72 -5.48 -14.42 5.56
CA LEU A 72 -6.02 -14.03 6.87
C LEU A 72 -6.60 -15.23 7.63
N THR A 73 -7.12 -16.23 6.91
CA THR A 73 -7.62 -17.48 7.50
C THR A 73 -6.56 -18.22 8.32
N ALA A 74 -5.27 -18.03 8.03
CA ALA A 74 -4.18 -18.59 8.83
C ALA A 74 -4.12 -17.98 10.23
N ILE A 75 -4.50 -16.70 10.37
CA ILE A 75 -4.50 -15.96 11.64
C ILE A 75 -5.85 -16.13 12.36
N ASN A 76 -6.95 -15.95 11.64
CA ASN A 76 -8.32 -16.03 12.15
C ASN A 76 -8.93 -17.41 11.88
N ARG A 77 -8.32 -18.46 12.43
CA ARG A 77 -8.86 -19.82 12.32
C ARG A 77 -10.09 -19.96 13.23
N PRO A 78 -11.11 -20.76 12.84
CA PRO A 78 -12.30 -20.99 13.66
C PRO A 78 -12.00 -21.50 15.08
N GLN A 79 -10.90 -22.24 15.26
CA GLN A 79 -10.47 -22.75 16.57
C GLN A 79 -9.88 -21.67 17.49
N ARG A 80 -9.52 -20.50 16.95
CA ARG A 80 -8.88 -19.39 17.69
C ARG A 80 -9.92 -18.34 18.06
N LEU A 81 -10.70 -18.62 19.10
CA LEU A 81 -11.84 -17.81 19.52
C LEU A 81 -11.48 -16.51 20.29
N SER A 82 -10.21 -16.27 20.64
CA SER A 82 -9.81 -15.24 21.60
C SER A 82 -9.18 -13.97 21.01
N MET A 83 -9.11 -13.82 19.68
CA MET A 83 -8.48 -12.66 19.06
C MET A 83 -9.50 -11.55 18.78
N GLY A 84 -9.39 -10.42 19.46
CA GLY A 84 -10.18 -9.21 19.16
C GLY A 84 -9.83 -8.59 17.81
N HIS A 85 -10.77 -7.85 17.23
CA HIS A 85 -10.62 -7.22 15.90
C HIS A 85 -9.42 -6.27 15.81
N GLU A 86 -9.17 -5.44 16.82
CA GLU A 86 -8.01 -4.54 16.88
C GLU A 86 -6.68 -5.30 16.78
N ARG A 87 -6.58 -6.42 17.50
CA ARG A 87 -5.39 -7.27 17.46
C ARG A 87 -5.21 -7.92 16.09
N MET A 88 -6.31 -8.34 15.47
CA MET A 88 -6.28 -8.90 14.12
C MET A 88 -5.80 -7.86 13.11
N ALA A 89 -6.33 -6.63 13.16
CA ALA A 89 -5.90 -5.53 12.30
C ALA A 89 -4.40 -5.24 12.46
N GLY A 90 -3.91 -5.15 13.70
CA GLY A 90 -2.47 -4.99 13.97
C GLY A 90 -1.59 -6.08 13.35
N MET A 91 -2.02 -7.35 13.44
CA MET A 91 -1.29 -8.46 12.83
C MET A 91 -1.28 -8.38 11.30
N VAL A 92 -2.38 -7.93 10.69
CA VAL A 92 -2.46 -7.71 9.24
C VAL A 92 -1.49 -6.62 8.80
N PHE A 93 -1.42 -5.49 9.51
CA PHE A 93 -0.45 -4.43 9.23
C PHE A 93 0.99 -4.93 9.29
N LEU A 94 1.35 -5.70 10.33
CA LEU A 94 2.68 -6.29 10.45
C LEU A 94 3.01 -7.26 9.30
N ALA A 95 2.00 -7.99 8.79
CA ALA A 95 2.15 -8.91 7.67
C ALA A 95 2.34 -8.17 6.33
N PHE A 96 1.63 -7.07 6.10
CA PHE A 96 1.84 -6.21 4.94
C PHE A 96 3.24 -5.57 4.97
N GLU A 97 3.65 -5.09 6.15
CA GLU A 97 4.96 -4.46 6.36
C GLU A 97 6.08 -5.47 6.63
N LYS A 98 5.98 -6.71 6.09
CA LYS A 98 6.93 -7.81 6.35
C LYS A 98 8.40 -7.41 6.19
N LYS A 99 8.72 -6.55 5.22
CA LYS A 99 10.09 -6.05 5.01
C LYS A 99 10.60 -5.26 6.22
N ARG A 100 9.76 -4.36 6.77
CA ARG A 100 10.08 -3.56 7.96
C ARG A 100 10.01 -4.39 9.23
N THR A 101 9.03 -5.29 9.35
CA THR A 101 8.91 -6.21 10.49
C THR A 101 10.15 -7.10 10.62
N LYS A 102 10.74 -7.54 9.50
CA LYS A 102 11.97 -8.34 9.50
C LYS A 102 13.21 -7.56 9.97
N SER A 103 13.23 -6.23 9.86
CA SER A 103 14.35 -5.42 10.33
C SER A 103 14.24 -5.06 11.81
N VAL A 104 13.12 -5.38 12.48
CA VAL A 104 12.94 -5.14 13.92
C VAL A 104 13.66 -6.23 14.71
N ASP A 105 14.43 -5.85 15.72
CA ASP A 105 15.00 -6.82 16.67
C ASP A 105 13.91 -7.38 17.59
N LEU A 106 13.57 -8.65 17.40
CA LEU A 106 12.59 -9.34 18.22
C LEU A 106 13.02 -9.41 19.69
N ASN A 107 14.32 -9.46 20.00
CA ASN A 107 14.78 -9.58 21.37
C ASN A 107 14.51 -8.30 22.17
N GLU A 108 14.71 -7.14 21.54
CA GLU A 108 14.35 -5.85 22.11
C GLU A 108 12.84 -5.76 22.35
N VAL A 109 12.02 -6.17 21.37
CA VAL A 109 10.56 -6.20 21.51
C VAL A 109 10.14 -7.10 22.69
N LEU A 110 10.74 -8.28 22.81
CA LEU A 110 10.45 -9.20 23.92
C LEU A 110 10.91 -8.63 25.26
N ARG A 111 12.01 -7.89 25.32
CA ARG A 111 12.47 -7.20 26.54
C ARG A 111 11.52 -6.09 26.96
N ILE A 112 11.10 -5.24 26.02
CA ILE A 112 10.10 -4.18 26.28
C ILE A 112 8.79 -4.82 26.75
N PHE A 113 8.34 -5.85 26.03
CA PHE A 113 7.16 -6.61 26.43
C PHE A 113 7.33 -7.24 27.81
N ASN A 114 8.54 -7.75 28.14
CA ASN A 114 8.91 -8.25 29.47
C ASN A 114 9.09 -7.15 30.54
N ASN A 115 8.90 -5.88 30.23
CA ASN A 115 8.92 -4.79 31.22
C ASN A 115 7.55 -4.13 31.42
N MET A 116 6.52 -4.51 30.64
CA MET A 116 5.15 -4.00 30.81
C MET A 116 4.48 -4.51 32.10
N ALA A 117 3.72 -3.64 32.78
CA ALA A 117 2.93 -4.01 33.96
C ALA A 117 1.72 -4.88 33.56
N ASN A 118 1.39 -5.90 34.37
CA ASN A 118 0.34 -6.91 34.15
C ASN A 118 0.68 -8.03 33.16
N ARG A 119 1.73 -8.82 33.43
CA ARG A 119 1.98 -10.07 32.71
C ARG A 119 1.65 -11.31 33.52
N ARG A 120 1.04 -12.29 32.84
CA ARG A 120 0.82 -13.65 33.34
C ARG A 120 1.97 -14.61 33.00
N ILE A 121 2.91 -14.19 32.14
CA ILE A 121 4.00 -15.03 31.63
C ILE A 121 5.29 -14.21 31.68
N GLN A 122 6.33 -14.78 32.29
CA GLN A 122 7.71 -14.28 32.21
C GLN A 122 8.37 -14.87 30.97
N LEU A 123 8.90 -14.01 30.09
CA LEU A 123 9.60 -14.43 28.88
C LEU A 123 11.13 -14.40 29.07
N PHE A 124 11.58 -13.86 30.20
CA PHE A 124 12.93 -13.88 30.75
C PHE A 124 12.85 -13.85 32.28
#